data_AF-A0A837KXX4-F1
#
_entry.id   AF-A0A837KXX4-F1
#
_cell.length_a   1.000
_cell.length_b   1.000
_cell.length_c   1.000
_cell.angle_alpha   90.00
_cell.angle_beta   90.00
_cell.angle_gamma   90.00
#
_symmetry.space_group_name_H-M   'P 1'
#
loop_
_entity.id
_entity.type
_entity.pdbx_description
1 polymer ?
#
loop_
_entity_poly.entity_id
_entity_poly.type
_entity_poly.pdbx_seq_one_letter_code
_entity_poly.pdbx_strand_id
1 'polypeptide(L)' 'MTREDIDPLDKRRQEAPKNYEKKKRYTLAFYPKTREEKLEALVQYHGSKSASDYLEQVIEREWQNIKGIWRS' A
#
# COMPACT_ATOMS: atom_id res chain seq x y z
N MET A 1 -47.36 16.22 1.99
CA MET A 1 -46.00 16.35 1.40
C MET A 1 -45.10 15.35 2.09
N THR A 2 -44.46 14.52 1.27
CA THR A 2 -44.03 13.14 1.52
C THR A 2 -42.70 13.01 2.27
N ARG A 3 -42.55 11.89 2.98
CA ARG A 3 -41.34 11.39 3.63
C ARG A 3 -40.46 10.64 2.62
N GLU A 4 -39.79 11.33 1.71
CA GLU A 4 -38.73 10.82 0.82
C GLU A 4 -37.84 12.06 0.59
N ASP A 5 -36.55 12.17 0.89
CA ASP A 5 -35.42 11.27 0.66
C ASP A 5 -34.26 11.66 1.60
N ILE A 6 -33.85 10.79 2.52
CA ILE A 6 -32.51 10.89 3.12
C ILE A 6 -31.76 9.68 2.60
N ASP A 7 -31.07 9.87 1.47
CA ASP A 7 -30.22 8.84 0.88
C ASP A 7 -29.15 8.41 1.91
N PRO A 8 -29.17 7.15 2.39
CA PRO A 8 -28.22 6.67 3.39
C PRO A 8 -26.78 6.54 2.83
N LEU A 9 -26.54 6.82 1.55
CA LEU A 9 -25.20 6.83 0.94
C LEU A 9 -24.39 8.10 1.23
N ASP A 10 -25.02 9.19 1.67
CA ASP A 10 -24.32 10.48 1.83
C ASP A 10 -23.30 10.48 3.01
N LYS A 11 -23.48 9.59 3.99
CA LYS A 11 -22.56 9.45 5.13
C LYS A 11 -21.22 8.76 4.80
N ARG A 12 -21.03 8.27 3.56
CA ARG A 12 -19.81 7.55 3.15
C ARG A 12 -18.82 8.36 2.31
N ARG A 13 -19.12 9.63 2.02
CA ARG A 13 -18.11 10.60 1.55
C ARG A 13 -17.59 11.43 2.72
N GLN A 14 -16.98 10.75 3.70
CA GLN A 14 -16.04 11.45 4.56
C GLN A 14 -14.88 11.87 3.67
N GLU A 15 -14.83 13.17 3.33
CA GLU A 15 -13.71 13.76 2.63
C GLU A 15 -12.43 13.38 3.39
N ALA A 16 -11.47 12.80 2.68
CA ALA A 16 -10.19 12.48 3.28
C ALA A 16 -9.61 13.76 3.91
N PRO A 17 -8.97 13.68 5.10
CA PRO A 17 -8.46 14.86 5.79
C PRO A 17 -7.64 15.74 4.84
N LYS A 18 -7.73 17.08 4.99
CA LYS A 18 -7.16 18.06 4.05
C LYS A 18 -5.67 17.86 3.69
N ASN A 19 -4.91 17.14 4.52
CA ASN A 19 -3.49 16.81 4.30
C ASN A 19 -3.21 15.30 4.14
N TYR A 20 -4.22 14.48 3.85
CA TYR A 20 -4.02 13.06 3.59
C TYR A 20 -3.35 12.88 2.23
N GLU A 21 -2.04 12.64 2.24
CA GLU A 21 -1.34 12.20 1.04
C GLU A 21 -1.81 10.79 0.68
N LYS A 22 -2.67 10.71 -0.34
CA LYS A 22 -3.17 9.42 -0.82
C LYS A 22 -2.00 8.64 -1.40
N LYS A 23 -1.78 7.43 -0.87
CA LYS A 23 -0.82 6.48 -1.47
C LYS A 23 -1.16 6.31 -2.95
N LYS A 24 -0.21 6.69 -3.81
CA LYS A 24 -0.30 6.43 -5.25
C LYS A 24 -0.15 4.94 -5.49
N ARG A 25 -0.90 4.42 -6.47
CA ARG A 25 -0.81 3.01 -6.88
C ARG A 25 0.09 2.91 -8.10
N TYR A 26 1.10 2.07 -8.02
CA TYR A 26 2.00 1.78 -9.12
C TYR A 26 1.90 0.30 -9.46
N THR A 27 1.78 -0.01 -10.76
CA THR A 27 1.76 -1.38 -11.25
C THR A 27 3.19 -1.82 -11.51
N LEU A 28 3.60 -2.92 -10.88
CA LEU A 28 4.90 -3.55 -11.12
C LEU A 28 4.69 -4.83 -11.93
N ALA A 29 5.46 -4.98 -13.00
CA ALA A 29 5.50 -6.20 -13.79
C ALA A 29 6.52 -7.17 -13.19
N PHE A 30 6.10 -8.42 -12.98
CA PHE A 30 6.96 -9.49 -12.49
C PHE A 30 6.79 -10.72 -13.37
N TYR A 31 7.84 -11.53 -13.47
CA TYR A 31 7.67 -12.90 -13.96
C TYR A 31 6.75 -13.69 -13.00
N PRO A 32 5.92 -14.61 -13.50
CA PRO A 32 5.00 -15.40 -12.67
C PRO A 32 5.71 -16.06 -11.48
N LYS A 33 6.85 -16.72 -11.75
CA LYS A 33 7.69 -17.34 -10.72
C LYS A 33 8.13 -16.36 -9.61
N THR A 34 8.44 -15.12 -9.98
CA THR A 34 8.85 -14.10 -9.00
C THR A 34 7.66 -13.62 -8.19
N ARG A 35 6.50 -13.41 -8.82
CA ARG A 35 5.30 -12.90 -8.15
C ARG A 35 4.66 -13.94 -7.25
N GLU A 36 4.40 -15.13 -7.77
CA GLU A 36 3.55 -16.13 -7.14
C GLU A 36 4.33 -17.04 -6.19
N GLU A 37 5.57 -17.41 -6.53
CA GLU A 37 6.37 -18.28 -5.66
C GLU A 37 7.18 -17.45 -4.66
N LYS A 38 8.00 -16.52 -5.17
CA LYS A 38 9.01 -15.85 -4.33
C LYS A 38 8.42 -14.75 -3.46
N LEU A 39 7.66 -13.83 -4.07
CA LEU A 39 7.13 -12.68 -3.33
C LEU A 39 6.08 -13.12 -2.30
N GLU A 40 5.17 -14.03 -2.65
CA GLU A 40 4.20 -14.55 -1.68
C GLU A 40 4.88 -15.32 -0.53
N ALA A 41 5.89 -16.15 -0.82
CA ALA A 41 6.64 -16.82 0.24
C ALA A 41 7.34 -15.83 1.19
N LEU A 42 7.90 -14.74 0.65
CA LEU A 42 8.50 -13.69 1.47
C LEU A 42 7.47 -12.95 2.34
N VAL A 43 6.31 -12.63 1.77
CA VAL A 43 5.19 -12.01 2.51
C VAL A 43 4.77 -12.90 3.67
N GLN A 44 4.61 -14.20 3.43
CA GLN A 44 4.24 -15.17 4.47
C GLN A 44 5.33 -15.30 5.53
N TYR A 45 6.59 -15.44 5.12
CA TYR A 45 7.73 -15.60 6.02
C TYR A 45 7.91 -14.41 6.97
N HIS A 46 7.73 -13.19 6.47
CA HIS A 46 7.83 -11.97 7.27
C HIS A 46 6.51 -11.55 7.95
N GLY A 47 5.42 -12.29 7.74
CA GLY A 47 4.11 -11.97 8.31
C GLY A 47 3.52 -10.64 7.82
N SER A 48 3.92 -10.19 6.63
CA SER A 48 3.45 -8.91 6.08
C SER A 48 1.99 -9.00 5.65
N LYS A 49 1.27 -7.88 5.72
CA LYS A 49 -0.18 -7.86 5.46
C LYS A 49 -0.54 -8.11 3.99
N SER A 50 0.37 -7.78 3.08
CA SER A 50 0.23 -7.97 1.64
C SER A 50 1.58 -7.86 0.93
N ALA A 51 1.63 -8.25 -0.35
CA ALA A 51 2.78 -8.02 -1.21
C ALA A 51 3.20 -6.54 -1.28
N SER A 52 2.23 -5.61 -1.40
CA SER A 52 2.54 -4.17 -1.43
C SER A 52 3.14 -3.67 -0.12
N ASP A 53 2.61 -4.13 1.01
CA ASP A 53 3.10 -3.79 2.35
C ASP A 53 4.55 -4.28 2.55
N TYR A 54 4.82 -5.54 2.16
CA TYR A 54 6.18 -6.09 2.19
C TYR A 54 7.16 -5.29 1.32
N LEU A 55 6.77 -4.99 0.07
CA LEU A 55 7.62 -4.23 -0.85
C LEU A 55 7.90 -2.82 -0.34
N GLU A 56 6.92 -2.14 0.26
CA GLU A 56 7.10 -0.81 0.83
C GLU A 56 8.12 -0.83 1.98
N GLN A 57 8.01 -1.80 2.91
CA GLN A 57 8.97 -2.00 3.99
C GLN A 57 10.40 -2.29 3.48
N VAL A 58 10.52 -3.12 2.44
CA VAL A 58 11.81 -3.43 1.81
C VAL A 58 12.42 -2.17 1.18
N ILE A 59 11.65 -1.39 0.43
CA ILE A 59 12.13 -0.15 -0.20
C ILE A 59 12.65 0.83 0.85
N GLU A 60 11.90 1.02 1.95
CA GLU A 60 12.33 1.91 3.04
C GLU A 60 13.63 1.43 3.69
N ARG A 61 13.75 0.14 3.97
CA ARG A 61 14.97 -0.45 4.55
C ARG A 61 16.18 -0.25 3.63
N GLU A 62 16.05 -0.61 2.36
CA GLU A 62 17.16 -0.47 1.41
C GLU A 62 17.54 0.99 1.18
N TRP A 63 16.58 1.92 1.25
CA TRP A 63 16.88 3.35 1.20
C TRP A 63 17.73 3.83 2.37
N GLN A 64 17.46 3.34 3.59
CA GLN A 64 18.31 3.65 4.75
C GLN A 64 19.71 3.06 4.61
N ASN A 65 19.82 1.83 4.08
CA ASN A 65 21.12 1.20 3.80
C ASN A 65 21.94 2.03 2.82
N ILE A 66 21.31 2.43 1.71
CA ILE A 66 21.93 3.30 0.69
C ILE A 66 22.39 4.61 1.33
N LYS A 67 21.53 5.30 2.08
CA LYS A 67 21.90 6.53 2.80
C LYS A 67 23.05 6.34 3.78
N GLY A 68 23.13 5.19 4.44
CA GLY A 68 24.26 4.83 5.30
C GLY A 68 25.57 4.72 4.52
N ILE A 69 25.53 4.11 3.33
CA ILE A 69 26.70 3.98 2.43
C ILE A 69 27.18 5.36 1.97
N TRP A 70 26.29 6.25 1.51
CA TRP A 70 26.68 7.57 0.99
C TRP A 70 27.16 8.56 2.06
N ARG A 71 26.96 8.24 3.35
CA ARG A 71 27.40 9.07 4.48
C ARG A 71 28.70 8.59 5.11
N SER A 72 29.22 7.44 4.68
CA SER A 72 30.45 6.83 5.15
C SER A 72 31.58 7.01 4.14
#